data_AF-A0A535KJ65-F1
#
_entry.id   AF-A0A535KJ65-F1
#
_cell.length_a   1.000
_cell.length_b   1.000
_cell.length_c   1.000
_cell.angle_alpha   90.00
_cell.angle_beta   90.00
_cell.angle_gamma   90.00
#
_symmetry.space_group_name_H-M   'P 1'
#
loop_
_entity.id
_entity.type
_entity.pdbx_description
1 polymer ?
#
loop_
_entity_poly.entity_id
_entity_poly.type
_entity_poly.pdbx_seq_one_letter_code
_entity_poly.pdbx_strand_id
1 'polypeptide(L)'
;MLLEVLHKVNREAVKEAVVRSLGTPYARPYAARALLDEFRKTSDADQPALKWAIGNALSTVTTPAHVDELLELARDRRHGAGRGMVVERLGRISGDRRVEETLMRLIDDPDVAFQAMGGIRRRLGPTKAAKLLEPLIAHQDERVRRAAREHLKRARKAMIK
;
A
#
# COMPACT_ATOMS: atom_id res chain seq x y z
N MET A 1 2.94 -15.04 23.66
CA MET A 1 2.60 -15.06 22.20
C MET A 1 3.15 -13.80 21.51
N LEU A 2 3.65 -13.83 20.26
CA LEU A 2 4.23 -12.64 19.58
C LEU A 2 3.30 -11.42 19.54
N LEU A 3 1.98 -11.64 19.46
CA LEU A 3 0.97 -10.58 19.52
C LEU A 3 0.96 -9.83 20.86
N GLU A 4 1.27 -10.51 21.98
CA GLU A 4 1.38 -9.88 23.29
C GLU A 4 2.66 -9.06 23.42
N VAL A 5 3.72 -9.45 22.70
CA VAL A 5 5.01 -8.77 22.70
C VAL A 5 4.95 -7.47 21.90
N LEU A 6 4.18 -7.44 20.80
CA LEU A 6 4.02 -6.26 19.94
C LEU A 6 3.66 -4.99 20.72
N HIS A 7 2.74 -5.11 21.67
CA HIS A 7 2.25 -3.99 22.48
C HIS A 7 3.15 -3.63 23.68
N LYS A 8 4.07 -4.51 24.07
CA LYS A 8 4.93 -4.33 25.25
C LYS A 8 6.31 -3.79 24.90
N VAL A 9 6.73 -3.92 23.65
CA VAL A 9 8.05 -3.49 23.19
C VAL A 9 7.97 -2.07 22.64
N ASN A 10 8.83 -1.18 23.14
CA ASN A 10 8.97 0.19 22.61
C ASN A 10 10.24 0.40 21.78
N ARG A 11 11.20 -0.52 21.85
CA ARG A 11 12.42 -0.45 21.03
C ARG A 11 12.08 -0.77 19.57
N GLU A 12 12.27 0.20 18.69
CA GLU A 12 11.91 0.12 17.27
C GLU A 12 12.46 -1.14 16.59
N ALA A 13 13.76 -1.42 16.73
CA ALA A 13 14.38 -2.59 16.10
C ALA A 13 13.77 -3.92 16.54
N VAL A 14 13.42 -4.05 17.83
CA VAL A 14 12.78 -5.27 18.37
C VAL A 14 11.33 -5.36 17.87
N LYS A 15 10.62 -4.23 17.85
CA LYS A 15 9.26 -4.15 17.33
C LYS A 15 9.21 -4.49 15.84
N GLU A 16 10.16 -4.01 15.05
CA GLU A 16 10.28 -4.33 13.64
C GLU A 16 10.50 -5.84 13.43
N ALA A 17 11.38 -6.47 14.21
CA ALA A 17 11.59 -7.91 14.15
C ALA A 17 10.29 -8.69 14.42
N VAL A 18 9.54 -8.30 15.46
CA VAL A 18 8.23 -8.89 15.78
C VAL A 18 7.25 -8.72 14.61
N VAL A 19 7.16 -7.51 14.04
CA VAL A 19 6.30 -7.20 12.89
C VAL A 19 6.65 -8.08 11.69
N ARG A 20 7.93 -8.25 11.38
CA ARG A 20 8.38 -9.10 10.27
C ARG A 20 8.01 -10.56 10.50
N SER A 21 8.15 -11.07 11.72
CA SER A 21 7.71 -12.43 12.08
C SER A 21 6.20 -12.62 11.98
N LEU A 22 5.42 -11.58 12.30
CA LEU A 22 3.96 -11.58 12.14
C LEU A 22 3.52 -11.42 10.68
N GLY A 23 4.36 -10.86 9.81
CA GLY A 23 4.07 -10.60 8.39
C GLY A 23 4.08 -11.83 7.47
N THR A 24 3.76 -13.02 7.99
CA THR A 24 3.78 -14.28 7.22
C THR A 24 2.36 -14.76 6.87
N PRO A 25 2.17 -15.56 5.81
CA PRO A 25 0.85 -16.10 5.47
C PRO A 25 0.22 -16.95 6.58
N TYR A 26 1.02 -17.62 7.41
CA TYR A 26 0.54 -18.45 8.52
C TYR A 26 -0.12 -17.64 9.65
N ALA A 27 0.22 -16.34 9.75
CA ALA A 27 -0.38 -15.43 10.72
C ALA A 27 -1.72 -14.83 10.23
N ARG A 28 -2.18 -15.19 9.03
CA ARG A 28 -3.47 -14.76 8.49
C ARG A 28 -4.63 -15.48 9.22
N PRO A 29 -5.75 -14.78 9.51
CA PRO A 29 -5.90 -13.34 9.59
C PRO A 29 -5.55 -12.77 10.97
N TYR A 30 -5.18 -13.62 11.94
CA TYR A 30 -5.09 -13.28 13.36
C TYR A 30 -4.17 -12.09 13.69
N ALA A 31 -3.09 -11.90 12.94
CA ALA A 31 -2.19 -10.76 13.14
C ALA A 31 -2.70 -9.45 12.54
N ALA A 32 -3.71 -9.48 11.67
CA ALA A 32 -4.16 -8.29 10.94
C ALA A 32 -4.66 -7.20 11.88
N ARG A 33 -5.51 -7.54 12.87
CA ARG A 33 -6.05 -6.53 13.79
C ARG A 33 -4.95 -5.84 14.61
N ALA A 34 -4.04 -6.62 15.18
CA ALA A 34 -2.93 -6.08 15.97
C ALA A 34 -2.02 -5.19 15.12
N LEU A 35 -1.71 -5.59 13.89
CA LEU A 35 -0.89 -4.80 12.98
C LEU A 35 -1.61 -3.55 12.46
N LEU A 36 -2.94 -3.57 12.29
CA LEU A 36 -3.73 -2.38 11.93
C LEU A 36 -3.66 -1.34 13.06
N ASP A 37 -3.84 -1.79 14.31
CA ASP A 37 -3.79 -0.93 15.48
C ASP A 37 -2.37 -0.38 15.69
N GLU A 38 -1.34 -1.19 15.47
CA GLU A 38 0.06 -0.72 15.54
C GLU A 38 0.37 0.27 14.41
N PHE A 39 -0.09 0.00 13.18
CA PHE A 39 0.09 0.93 12.06
C PHE A 39 -0.48 2.30 12.41
N ARG A 40 -1.69 2.39 12.97
CA ARG A 40 -2.29 3.70 13.34
C ARG A 40 -1.46 4.47 14.38
N LYS A 41 -0.79 3.77 15.30
CA LYS A 41 0.03 4.36 16.37
C LYS A 41 1.43 4.77 15.93
N THR A 42 2.02 4.05 14.97
CA THR A 42 3.36 4.36 14.48
C THR A 42 3.35 5.65 13.65
N SER A 43 4.21 6.59 14.00
CA SER A 43 4.41 7.83 13.24
C SER A 43 5.26 7.58 12.00
N ASP A 44 4.80 8.03 10.83
CA ASP A 44 5.61 7.95 9.59
C ASP A 44 6.79 8.93 9.64
N ALA A 45 6.63 10.07 10.32
CA ALA A 45 7.68 11.08 10.46
C ALA A 45 8.79 10.62 11.42
N ASP A 46 8.43 9.97 12.53
CA ASP A 46 9.41 9.58 13.56
C ASP A 46 9.98 8.18 13.33
N GLN A 47 9.18 7.25 12.80
CA GLN A 47 9.53 5.84 12.64
C GLN A 47 9.17 5.32 11.23
N PRO A 48 9.69 5.94 10.15
CA PRO A 48 9.31 5.61 8.77
C PRO A 48 9.62 4.15 8.39
N ALA A 49 10.75 3.62 8.87
CA ALA A 49 11.17 2.24 8.58
C ALA A 49 10.22 1.22 9.21
N LEU A 50 9.91 1.37 10.50
CA LEU A 50 8.93 0.54 11.19
C LEU A 50 7.54 0.67 10.57
N LYS A 51 7.10 1.90 10.26
CA LYS A 51 5.81 2.15 9.61
C LYS A 51 5.68 1.38 8.30
N TRP A 52 6.71 1.44 7.47
CA TRP A 52 6.79 0.68 6.22
C TRP A 52 6.76 -0.83 6.47
N ALA A 53 7.51 -1.33 7.45
CA ALA A 53 7.52 -2.76 7.80
C ALA A 53 6.14 -3.25 8.22
N ILE A 54 5.39 -2.46 9.01
CA ILE A 54 4.02 -2.78 9.40
C ILE A 54 3.11 -2.78 8.17
N GLY A 55 3.20 -1.78 7.30
CA GLY A 55 2.44 -1.74 6.04
C GLY A 55 2.70 -2.96 5.15
N ASN A 56 3.94 -3.42 5.08
CA ASN A 56 4.32 -4.64 4.36
C ASN A 56 3.68 -5.88 5.01
N ALA A 57 3.81 -6.03 6.32
CA ALA A 57 3.19 -7.12 7.07
C ALA A 57 1.67 -7.14 6.85
N LEU A 58 1.00 -5.99 6.90
CA LEU A 58 -0.43 -5.83 6.58
C LEU A 58 -0.76 -6.30 5.17
N SER A 59 0.07 -5.96 4.17
CA SER A 59 -0.12 -6.43 2.79
C SER A 59 -0.09 -7.96 2.67
N THR A 60 0.64 -8.62 3.57
CA THR A 60 0.59 -10.06 3.73
C THR A 60 -0.65 -10.46 4.51
N VAL A 61 -0.83 -10.06 5.77
CA VAL A 61 -1.78 -10.75 6.66
C VAL A 61 -3.25 -10.38 6.46
N THR A 62 -3.54 -9.26 5.80
CA THR A 62 -4.92 -8.80 5.59
C THR A 62 -5.62 -9.60 4.48
N THR A 63 -6.92 -9.78 4.63
CA THR A 63 -7.82 -10.44 3.68
C THR A 63 -8.83 -9.44 3.10
N PRO A 64 -9.61 -9.78 2.06
CA PRO A 64 -10.68 -8.91 1.57
C PRO A 64 -11.68 -8.46 2.65
N ALA A 65 -11.83 -9.22 3.74
CA ALA A 65 -12.67 -8.83 4.89
C ALA A 65 -12.18 -7.57 5.61
N HIS A 66 -10.93 -7.15 5.41
CA HIS A 66 -10.34 -5.95 6.01
C HIS A 66 -10.32 -4.75 5.05
N VAL A 67 -11.14 -4.77 4.00
CA VAL A 67 -11.11 -3.73 2.96
C VAL A 67 -11.43 -2.35 3.55
N ASP A 68 -12.32 -2.27 4.53
CA ASP A 68 -12.73 -1.00 5.14
C ASP A 68 -11.56 -0.33 5.87
N GLU A 69 -10.79 -1.08 6.66
CA GLU A 69 -9.61 -0.57 7.34
C GLU A 69 -8.49 -0.23 6.37
N LEU A 70 -8.27 -1.06 5.33
CA LEU A 70 -7.27 -0.75 4.31
C LEU A 70 -7.60 0.54 3.55
N LEU A 71 -8.89 0.78 3.24
CA LEU A 71 -9.36 2.00 2.60
C LEU A 71 -9.17 3.22 3.50
N GLU A 72 -9.46 3.09 4.80
CA GLU A 72 -9.22 4.14 5.81
C GLU A 72 -7.73 4.53 5.84
N LEU A 73 -6.84 3.55 6.06
CA LEU A 73 -5.40 3.79 6.15
C LEU A 73 -4.79 4.35 4.86
N ALA A 74 -5.27 3.89 3.69
CA ALA A 74 -4.77 4.37 2.40
C ALA A 74 -5.12 5.84 2.13
N ARG A 75 -6.24 6.33 2.66
CA ARG A 75 -6.72 7.71 2.42
C ARG A 75 -6.11 8.72 3.40
N ASP A 76 -5.62 8.28 4.56
CA ASP A 76 -5.03 9.17 5.55
C ASP A 76 -3.60 9.58 5.20
N ARG A 77 -3.44 10.78 4.62
CA ARG A 77 -2.14 11.33 4.22
C ARG A 77 -1.13 11.46 5.36
N ARG A 78 -1.55 11.47 6.62
CA ARG A 78 -0.65 11.52 7.80
C ARG A 78 0.23 10.27 7.91
N HIS A 79 -0.13 9.19 7.22
CA HIS A 79 0.67 7.97 7.17
C HIS A 79 1.72 7.95 6.05
N GLY A 80 1.83 9.05 5.28
CA GLY A 80 2.90 9.28 4.30
C GLY A 80 3.19 8.09 3.40
N ALA A 81 4.47 7.76 3.24
CA ALA A 81 4.94 6.67 2.39
C ALA A 81 4.70 5.28 3.00
N GLY A 82 4.54 5.18 4.32
CA GLY A 82 4.16 3.94 5.01
C GLY A 82 2.87 3.29 4.46
N ARG A 83 2.00 4.08 3.84
CA ARG A 83 0.78 3.60 3.14
C ARG A 83 1.06 2.76 1.90
N GLY A 84 2.25 2.83 1.30
CA GLY A 84 2.52 2.23 -0.01
C GLY A 84 2.11 0.76 -0.11
N MET A 85 2.46 -0.05 0.88
CA MET A 85 2.10 -1.49 0.88
C MET A 85 0.62 -1.76 1.21
N VAL A 86 -0.04 -0.86 1.94
CA VAL A 86 -1.51 -0.88 2.11
C VAL A 86 -2.20 -0.64 0.77
N VAL A 87 -1.75 0.35 0.00
CA VAL A 87 -2.27 0.66 -1.34
C VAL A 87 -2.00 -0.48 -2.33
N GLU A 88 -0.81 -1.09 -2.29
CA GLU A 88 -0.48 -2.26 -3.09
C GLU A 88 -1.44 -3.42 -2.80
N ARG A 89 -1.76 -3.65 -1.51
CA ARG A 89 -2.71 -4.68 -1.09
C ARG A 89 -4.12 -4.40 -1.59
N LEU A 90 -4.60 -3.16 -1.47
CA LEU A 90 -5.90 -2.72 -2.01
C LEU A 90 -5.98 -3.04 -3.51
N GLY A 91 -4.93 -2.74 -4.29
CA GLY A 91 -4.92 -3.04 -5.72
C GLY A 91 -4.99 -4.53 -6.09
N ARG A 92 -4.88 -5.45 -5.11
CA ARG A 92 -5.06 -6.90 -5.28
C ARG A 92 -6.43 -7.38 -4.81
N ILE A 93 -7.28 -6.50 -4.27
CA ILE A 93 -8.66 -6.82 -3.88
C ILE A 93 -9.57 -6.54 -5.08
N SER A 94 -10.32 -7.56 -5.48
CA SER A 94 -11.28 -7.50 -6.58
C SER A 94 -12.71 -7.35 -6.07
N GLY A 95 -13.63 -6.92 -6.93
CA GLY A 95 -15.07 -6.88 -6.62
C GLY A 95 -15.56 -5.68 -5.80
N ASP A 96 -14.65 -4.86 -5.27
CA ASP A 96 -15.02 -3.64 -4.55
C ASP A 96 -14.78 -2.39 -5.42
N ARG A 97 -15.84 -1.59 -5.64
CA ARG A 97 -15.79 -0.34 -6.40
C ARG A 97 -15.04 0.77 -5.65
N ARG A 98 -15.13 0.80 -4.32
CA ARG A 98 -14.48 1.80 -3.46
C ARG A 98 -12.97 1.71 -3.55
N VAL A 99 -12.44 0.51 -3.83
CA VAL A 99 -11.01 0.28 -4.10
C VAL A 99 -10.58 1.01 -5.37
N GLU A 100 -11.31 0.86 -6.48
CA GLU A 100 -11.00 1.57 -7.73
C GLU A 100 -11.02 3.08 -7.53
N GLU A 101 -12.07 3.60 -6.91
CA GLU A 101 -12.22 5.03 -6.64
C GLU A 101 -11.08 5.57 -5.78
N THR A 102 -10.62 4.79 -4.80
CA THR A 102 -9.50 5.18 -3.94
C THR A 102 -8.18 5.16 -4.70
N LEU A 103 -7.91 4.11 -5.48
CA LEU A 103 -6.70 4.03 -6.29
C LEU A 103 -6.64 5.19 -7.30
N MET A 104 -7.78 5.54 -7.92
CA MET A 104 -7.88 6.67 -8.83
C MET A 104 -7.54 8.01 -8.15
N ARG A 105 -7.97 8.22 -6.90
CA ARG A 105 -7.62 9.42 -6.12
C ARG A 105 -6.17 9.46 -5.64
N LEU A 106 -5.45 8.34 -5.72
CA LEU A 106 -4.08 8.22 -5.22
C LEU A 106 -3.03 8.18 -6.35
N ILE A 107 -3.44 8.23 -7.63
CA ILE A 107 -2.50 8.12 -8.76
C ILE A 107 -1.52 9.30 -8.84
N ASP A 108 -1.86 10.45 -8.28
CA ASP A 108 -1.04 11.66 -8.21
C ASP A 108 -0.52 11.95 -6.80
N ASP A 109 -0.79 11.08 -5.83
CA ASP A 109 -0.27 11.20 -4.47
C ASP A 109 1.21 10.81 -4.44
N PRO A 110 2.16 11.75 -4.22
CA PRO A 110 3.59 11.46 -4.38
C PRO A 110 4.13 10.34 -3.48
N ASP A 111 3.48 10.06 -2.36
CA ASP A 111 3.92 9.05 -1.40
C ASP A 111 3.50 7.63 -1.79
N VAL A 112 2.48 7.48 -2.64
CA VAL A 112 1.86 6.17 -2.98
C VAL A 112 1.47 5.99 -4.45
N ALA A 113 1.76 6.97 -5.31
CA ALA A 113 1.40 7.00 -6.72
C ALA A 113 1.83 5.72 -7.44
N PHE A 114 3.03 5.21 -7.16
CA PHE A 114 3.52 3.97 -7.77
C PHE A 114 2.58 2.78 -7.53
N GLN A 115 2.20 2.53 -6.28
CA GLN A 115 1.34 1.42 -5.92
C GLN A 115 -0.09 1.64 -6.43
N ALA A 116 -0.59 2.87 -6.40
CA ALA A 116 -1.89 3.24 -6.94
C ALA A 116 -1.98 2.96 -8.45
N MET A 117 -1.02 3.43 -9.24
CA MET A 117 -0.94 3.19 -10.68
C MET A 117 -0.79 1.70 -11.01
N GLY A 118 -0.01 0.96 -10.19
CA GLY A 118 0.09 -0.50 -10.28
C GLY A 118 -1.26 -1.20 -10.11
N GLY A 119 -2.05 -0.76 -9.12
CA GLY A 119 -3.43 -1.20 -8.88
C GLY A 119 -4.36 -0.91 -10.04
N ILE A 120 -4.38 0.34 -10.52
CA ILE A 120 -5.21 0.75 -11.67
C ILE A 120 -4.87 -0.06 -12.92
N ARG A 121 -3.60 -0.28 -13.21
CA ARG A 121 -3.18 -1.09 -14.36
C ARG A 121 -3.65 -2.54 -14.28
N ARG A 122 -3.62 -3.15 -13.09
CA ARG A 122 -4.16 -4.51 -12.88
C ARG A 122 -5.67 -4.55 -13.11
N ARG A 123 -6.39 -3.52 -12.68
CA ARG A 123 -7.85 -3.51 -12.68
C ARG A 123 -8.47 -3.10 -14.01
N LEU A 124 -7.92 -2.09 -14.67
CA LEU A 124 -8.48 -1.54 -15.92
C LEU A 124 -7.84 -2.13 -17.18
N GLY A 125 -6.75 -2.88 -17.02
CA GLY A 125 -5.95 -3.40 -18.12
C GLY A 125 -5.02 -2.33 -18.72
N PRO A 126 -4.10 -2.75 -19.60
CA PRO A 126 -3.01 -1.91 -20.08
C PRO A 126 -3.47 -0.70 -20.90
N THR A 127 -4.49 -0.85 -21.75
CA THR A 127 -4.96 0.23 -22.65
C THR A 127 -5.60 1.38 -21.90
N LYS A 128 -6.55 1.11 -21.00
CA LYS A 128 -7.20 2.15 -20.19
C LYS A 128 -6.21 2.79 -19.22
N ALA A 129 -5.34 1.99 -18.60
CA ALA A 129 -4.30 2.51 -17.73
C ALA A 129 -3.33 3.43 -18.48
N ALA A 130 -2.86 3.07 -19.68
CA ALA A 130 -1.98 3.93 -20.46
C ALA A 130 -2.58 5.32 -20.70
N LYS A 131 -3.86 5.38 -21.13
CA LYS A 131 -4.58 6.65 -21.34
C LYS A 131 -4.67 7.50 -20.07
N LEU A 132 -4.91 6.86 -18.93
CA LEU A 132 -5.00 7.54 -17.63
C LEU A 132 -3.64 8.03 -17.11
N LEU A 133 -2.57 7.28 -17.35
CA LEU A 133 -1.25 7.58 -16.80
C LEU A 133 -0.41 8.51 -17.68
N GLU A 134 -0.73 8.63 -18.96
CA GLU A 134 0.02 9.45 -19.92
C GLU A 134 0.14 10.92 -19.53
N PRO A 135 -0.92 11.62 -19.05
CA PRO A 135 -0.78 13.00 -18.58
C PRO A 135 0.17 13.15 -17.38
N LEU A 136 0.31 12.12 -16.55
CA LEU A 136 1.09 12.18 -15.30
C LEU A 136 2.61 12.15 -15.54
N ILE A 137 3.08 11.88 -16.76
CA ILE A 137 4.53 11.93 -17.08
C ILE A 137 5.09 13.36 -17.03
N ALA A 138 4.20 14.36 -17.10
CA ALA A 138 4.49 15.79 -17.01
C ALA A 138 4.05 16.40 -15.67
N HIS A 139 3.66 15.58 -14.70
CA HIS A 139 3.25 16.04 -13.36
C HIS A 139 4.38 16.86 -12.69
N GLN A 140 4.05 17.81 -11.81
CA GLN A 140 5.05 18.66 -11.14
C GLN A 140 5.95 17.90 -10.15
N ASP A 141 5.43 16.87 -9.49
CA ASP A 141 6.19 16.02 -8.56
C ASP A 141 6.94 14.91 -9.31
N GLU A 142 8.25 14.80 -9.05
CA GLU A 142 9.15 13.83 -9.69
C GLU A 142 8.82 12.37 -9.37
N ARG A 143 8.33 12.06 -8.16
CA ARG A 143 7.93 10.70 -7.77
C ARG A 143 6.73 10.24 -8.59
N VAL A 144 5.77 11.13 -8.80
CA VAL A 144 4.59 10.87 -9.65
C VAL A 144 5.00 10.69 -11.11
N ARG A 145 5.85 11.57 -11.67
CA ARG A 145 6.34 11.43 -13.05
C ARG A 145 7.06 10.09 -13.27
N ARG A 146 7.92 9.71 -12.33
CA ARG A 146 8.69 8.46 -12.38
C ARG A 146 7.78 7.24 -12.34
N ALA A 147 6.79 7.24 -11.44
CA ALA A 147 5.78 6.19 -11.36
C ALA A 147 4.99 6.09 -12.68
N ALA A 148 4.55 7.22 -13.23
CA ALA A 148 3.81 7.27 -14.49
C ALA A 148 4.62 6.67 -15.65
N ARG A 149 5.88 7.08 -15.82
CA ARG A 149 6.76 6.56 -16.87
C ARG A 149 6.95 5.05 -16.77
N GLU A 150 7.19 4.53 -15.57
CA GLU A 150 7.40 3.09 -15.35
C GLU A 150 6.12 2.29 -15.62
N HIS A 151 4.97 2.73 -15.11
CA HIS A 151 3.71 2.04 -15.33
C HIS A 151 3.20 2.15 -16.77
N LEU A 152 3.47 3.27 -17.46
CA LEU A 152 3.18 3.44 -18.88
C LEU A 152 4.05 2.52 -19.74
N LYS A 153 5.35 2.40 -19.45
CA LYS A 153 6.25 1.43 -20.10
C LYS A 153 5.72 0.00 -19.93
N ARG A 154 5.31 -0.39 -18.72
CA ARG A 154 4.72 -1.71 -18.44
C ARG A 154 3.42 -1.94 -19.18
N ALA A 155 2.53 -0.94 -19.23
CA ALA A 155 1.27 -1.01 -19.95
C ALA A 155 1.49 -1.20 -21.45
N ARG A 156 2.33 -0.37 -22.08
CA ARG A 156 2.69 -0.46 -23.50
C ARG A 156 3.31 -1.82 -23.85
N LYS A 157 4.25 -2.32 -23.03
CA LYS A 157 4.84 -3.66 -23.23
C LYS A 157 3.79 -4.78 -23.20
N ALA A 158 2.77 -4.66 -22.35
CA ALA A 158 1.71 -5.66 -22.24
C ALA A 158 0.68 -5.61 -23.37
N MET A 159 0.67 -4.57 -24.22
CA MET A 159 -0.22 -4.47 -25.39
C MET A 159 0.37 -5.11 -26.66
N ILE A 160 1.68 -5.39 -26.64
CA ILE A 160 2.42 -5.97 -27.77
C ILE A 160 2.53 -7.50 -27.62
N LYS A 161 2.25 -8.03 -26.42
CA LYS A 161 2.20 -9.46 -26.14
C LYS A 161 0.79 -9.98 -26.31
#